data_AF-A0A0B7FDS9-F1
#
_entry.id   AF-A0A0B7FDS9-F1
#
_cell.length_a   1.000
_cell.length_b   1.000
_cell.length_c   1.000
_cell.angle_alpha   90.00
_cell.angle_beta   90.00
_cell.angle_gamma   90.00
#
_symmetry.space_group_name_H-M   'P 1'
#
loop_
_entity.id
_entity.type
_entity.pdbx_description
1 polymer ?
#
loop_
_entity_poly.entity_id
_entity_poly.type
_entity_poly.pdbx_seq_one_letter_code
_entity_poly.pdbx_strand_id
1 'polypeptide(L)'
;MTHKFLVSPIGQHSAILGIKWLEQEQPEIDWSSRQLSFPISNSTLANIAQEEEADSEPLKDIPEQYHAFAKVFGEEEFNKLPPHWSYNIEIELTEEGPLNSPLYSMTNAEFITLKQWLEDELKAGKICLS
;
A
#
# COMPACT_ATOMS: atom_id res chain seq x y z
N MET A 1 16.92 -6.01 5.18
CA MET A 1 17.16 -6.92 6.33
C MET A 1 15.91 -6.93 7.21
N THR A 2 15.67 -7.97 8.00
CA THR A 2 14.49 -8.07 8.88
C THR A 2 14.92 -7.92 10.33
N HIS A 3 14.39 -6.90 11.01
CA HIS A 3 14.70 -6.62 12.41
C HIS A 3 13.56 -7.07 13.33
N LYS A 4 13.92 -7.63 14.49
CA LYS A 4 12.94 -7.95 15.55
C LYS A 4 13.00 -6.84 16.59
N PHE A 5 11.89 -6.14 16.77
CA PHE A 5 11.76 -5.08 17.78
C PHE A 5 11.02 -5.59 19.01
N LEU A 6 11.43 -5.11 20.19
CA LEU A 6 10.71 -5.32 21.44
C LEU A 6 9.90 -4.05 21.75
N VAL A 7 8.61 -4.20 22.02
CA VAL A 7 7.70 -3.08 22.31
C VAL A 7 7.46 -3.02 23.83
N SER A 8 7.77 -1.88 24.45
CA SER A 8 7.60 -1.65 25.88
C SER A 8 7.41 -0.16 26.17
N PRO A 9 6.68 0.25 27.24
CA PRO A 9 6.59 1.65 27.66
C PRO A 9 7.95 2.16 28.17
N ILE A 10 8.67 2.92 27.35
CA ILE A 10 10.03 3.43 27.63
C ILE A 10 10.06 4.92 28.02
N GLY A 11 8.90 5.48 28.40
CA GLY A 11 8.79 6.85 28.90
C GLY A 11 8.79 7.90 27.80
N GLN A 12 9.69 8.88 27.88
CA GLN A 12 9.74 10.05 26.98
C GLN A 12 10.49 9.77 25.66
N HIS A 13 11.05 8.58 25.50
CA HIS A 13 11.83 8.22 24.32
C HIS A 13 10.97 7.45 23.32
N SER A 14 11.12 7.76 22.04
CA SER A 14 10.41 7.05 20.97
C SER A 14 11.01 5.67 20.68
N ALA A 15 12.33 5.50 20.86
CA ALA A 15 13.04 4.24 20.67
C ALA A 15 14.37 4.23 21.44
N ILE A 16 14.86 3.05 21.77
CA ILE A 16 16.21 2.84 22.34
C ILE A 16 16.96 1.90 21.40
N LEU A 17 18.08 2.37 20.86
CA LEU A 17 18.93 1.62 19.96
C LEU A 17 20.11 1.04 20.75
N GLY A 18 20.18 -0.29 20.82
CA GLY A 18 21.25 -0.99 21.52
C GLY A 18 22.53 -1.09 20.68
N ILE A 19 23.66 -1.35 21.35
CA ILE A 19 24.98 -1.49 20.71
C ILE A 19 24.97 -2.56 19.61
N LYS A 20 24.31 -3.70 19.85
CA LYS A 20 24.20 -4.79 18.85
C LYS A 20 23.53 -4.33 17.55
N TRP A 21 22.58 -3.40 17.65
CA TRP A 21 21.91 -2.85 16.48
C TRP A 21 22.83 -1.87 15.72
N LEU A 22 23.57 -1.04 16.46
CA LEU A 22 24.55 -0.10 15.89
C LEU A 22 25.69 -0.82 15.15
N GLU A 23 26.21 -1.91 15.72
CA GLU A 23 27.24 -2.75 15.09
C GLU A 23 26.75 -3.40 13.80
N GLN A 24 25.47 -3.77 13.73
CA GLN A 24 24.90 -4.43 12.58
C GLN A 24 24.61 -3.47 11.42
N GLU A 25 23.92 -2.36 11.71
CA GLU A 25 23.47 -1.42 10.67
C GLU A 25 24.52 -0.37 10.29
N GLN A 26 25.58 -0.24 11.10
CA GLN A 26 26.70 0.68 10.89
C GLN A 26 26.28 2.08 10.39
N PRO A 27 25.36 2.77 11.10
CA PRO A 27 24.96 4.11 10.71
C PRO A 27 26.05 5.13 11.04
N GLU A 28 26.03 6.26 10.33
CA GLU A 28 26.80 7.45 10.67
C GLU A 28 26.07 8.23 11.76
N ILE A 29 26.78 8.61 12.83
CA ILE A 29 26.20 9.30 13.98
C ILE A 29 26.89 10.66 14.15
N ASP A 30 26.11 11.72 14.03
CA ASP A 30 26.53 13.06 14.46
C ASP A 30 26.09 13.30 15.90
N TRP A 31 27.04 13.15 16.81
CA TRP A 31 26.82 13.35 18.25
C TRP A 31 26.51 14.79 18.63
N SER A 32 26.94 15.77 17.82
CA SER A 32 26.74 17.19 18.11
C SER A 32 25.30 17.63 17.82
N SER A 33 24.76 17.17 16.69
CA SER A 33 23.39 17.44 16.27
C SER A 33 22.39 16.38 16.75
N ARG A 34 22.87 15.27 17.35
CA ARG A 34 22.08 14.09 17.75
C ARG A 34 21.33 13.50 16.56
N GLN A 35 21.97 13.44 15.41
CA GLN A 35 21.40 12.88 14.18
C GLN A 35 22.10 11.57 13.80
N LEU A 36 21.35 10.71 13.11
CA LEU A 36 21.80 9.43 12.63
C LEU A 36 21.44 9.32 11.13
N SER A 37 22.43 9.04 10.29
CA SER A 37 22.29 8.84 8.85
C SER A 37 22.76 7.44 8.46
N PHE A 38 22.16 6.86 7.41
CA PHE A 38 22.58 5.56 6.89
C PHE A 38 23.36 5.74 5.58
N PRO A 39 24.50 5.07 5.39
CA PRO A 39 25.31 5.20 4.17
C PRO A 39 24.71 4.49 2.94
N ILE A 40 23.43 4.13 2.96
CA ILE A 40 22.75 3.48 1.84
C ILE A 40 21.94 4.53 1.09
N SER A 41 22.49 4.91 -0.07
CA SER A 41 21.88 5.73 -1.11
C SER A 41 20.54 5.17 -1.55
N ASN A 42 19.53 6.04 -1.54
CA ASN A 42 18.26 5.88 -2.24
C ASN A 42 17.40 4.74 -1.68
N SER A 43 16.95 4.88 -0.43
CA SER A 43 15.56 4.52 -0.20
C SER A 43 14.76 5.44 -1.11
N THR A 44 14.37 4.96 -2.29
CA THR A 44 13.23 5.53 -2.99
C THR A 44 12.19 5.72 -1.89
N LEU A 45 11.81 6.96 -1.61
CA LEU A 45 10.61 7.20 -0.84
C LEU A 45 9.53 6.48 -1.64
N ALA A 46 9.18 5.27 -1.22
CA ALA A 46 7.99 4.63 -1.71
C ALA A 46 6.90 5.54 -1.17
N ASN A 47 6.47 6.48 -2.00
CA ASN A 47 5.24 7.21 -1.77
C ASN A 47 4.20 6.11 -1.59
N ILE A 48 3.72 5.95 -0.36
CA ILE A 48 2.54 5.14 -0.10
C ILE A 48 1.51 5.75 -1.05
N ALA A 49 1.04 4.96 -2.02
CA ALA A 49 0.05 5.41 -2.99
C ALA A 49 -1.14 5.98 -2.20
N GLN A 50 -1.20 7.31 -2.11
CA GLN A 50 -2.40 8.02 -1.74
C GLN A 50 -3.22 8.14 -3.02
N GLU A 51 -4.55 8.26 -2.90
CA GLU A 51 -5.39 8.75 -3.99
C GLU A 51 -4.97 10.19 -4.29
N GLU A 52 -3.89 10.35 -5.05
CA GLU A 52 -3.42 11.62 -5.56
C GLU A 52 -4.12 11.84 -6.90
N GLU A 53 -4.73 13.02 -7.05
CA GLU A 53 -5.31 13.51 -8.30
C GLU A 53 -4.34 13.23 -9.46
N ALA A 54 -4.87 12.73 -10.57
CA ALA A 54 -4.08 12.34 -11.74
C ALA A 54 -3.08 13.45 -12.09
N ASP A 55 -1.77 13.12 -12.03
CA ASP A 55 -0.72 14.04 -12.41
C ASP A 55 -0.98 14.56 -13.83
N SER A 56 -0.88 15.87 -14.00
CA SER A 56 -1.04 16.54 -15.29
C SER A 56 -0.02 16.08 -16.35
N GLU A 57 1.11 15.52 -15.92
CA GLU A 57 2.17 15.00 -16.80
C GLU A 57 2.57 13.56 -16.44
N PRO A 58 1.68 12.56 -16.60
CA PRO A 58 1.88 11.19 -16.10
C PRO A 58 3.04 10.46 -16.79
N LEU A 59 3.58 11.00 -17.88
CA LEU A 59 4.67 10.41 -18.66
C LEU A 59 6.07 10.78 -18.17
N LYS A 60 6.18 11.73 -17.25
CA LYS A 60 7.48 12.24 -16.76
C LYS A 60 8.26 11.19 -15.98
N ASP A 61 7.56 10.39 -15.18
CA ASP A 61 8.16 9.35 -14.33
C ASP A 61 8.12 7.95 -14.97
N ILE A 62 7.43 7.82 -16.11
CA ILE A 62 7.30 6.56 -16.82
C ILE A 62 8.46 6.42 -17.84
N PRO A 63 9.19 5.29 -17.85
CA PRO A 63 10.20 5.03 -18.87
C PRO A 63 9.63 5.10 -20.30
N GLU A 64 10.37 5.68 -21.24
CA GLU A 64 9.93 5.92 -22.63
C GLU A 64 9.33 4.69 -23.32
N GLN A 65 9.86 3.50 -23.04
CA GLN A 65 9.37 2.23 -23.58
C GLN A 65 7.88 1.94 -23.26
N TYR A 66 7.35 2.53 -22.19
CA TYR A 66 5.95 2.37 -21.77
C TYR A 66 5.05 3.53 -22.20
N HIS A 67 5.58 4.59 -22.82
CA HIS A 67 4.78 5.72 -23.30
C HIS A 67 3.75 5.29 -24.34
N ALA A 68 4.03 4.24 -25.13
CA ALA A 68 3.07 3.63 -26.04
C ALA A 68 1.81 3.08 -25.33
N PHE A 69 1.91 2.76 -24.04
CA PHE A 69 0.83 2.25 -23.19
C PHE A 69 0.32 3.30 -22.19
N ALA A 70 0.67 4.58 -22.35
CA ALA A 70 0.23 5.66 -21.48
C ALA A 70 -1.27 5.62 -21.19
N LYS A 71 -2.07 5.27 -22.21
CA LYS A 71 -3.52 5.14 -22.13
C LYS A 71 -3.97 4.13 -21.05
N VAL A 72 -3.23 3.03 -20.84
CA VAL A 72 -3.56 1.97 -19.88
C VAL A 72 -3.52 2.49 -18.43
N PHE A 73 -2.72 3.52 -18.17
CA PHE A 73 -2.59 4.14 -16.86
C PHE A 73 -3.63 5.25 -16.63
N GLY A 74 -4.48 5.55 -17.62
CA GLY A 74 -5.56 6.52 -17.47
C GLY A 74 -6.76 5.94 -16.71
N GLU A 75 -7.41 6.78 -15.92
CA GLU A 75 -8.61 6.43 -15.12
C GLU A 75 -9.73 5.78 -15.97
N GLU A 76 -9.91 6.25 -17.21
CA GLU A 76 -10.88 5.70 -18.14
C GLU A 76 -10.65 4.23 -18.50
N GLU A 77 -9.39 3.80 -18.63
CA GLU A 77 -9.07 2.39 -18.94
C GLU A 77 -9.06 1.53 -17.66
N PHE A 78 -8.69 2.10 -16.51
CA PHE A 78 -8.74 1.41 -15.22
C PHE A 78 -10.16 0.99 -14.81
N ASN A 79 -11.15 1.83 -15.12
CA ASN A 79 -12.57 1.55 -14.82
C ASN A 79 -13.22 0.54 -15.78
N LYS A 80 -12.55 0.12 -16.86
CA LYS A 80 -13.09 -0.84 -17.83
C LYS A 80 -12.66 -2.26 -17.45
N LEU A 81 -13.63 -3.15 -17.32
CA LEU A 81 -13.34 -4.58 -17.17
C LEU A 81 -12.69 -5.13 -18.44
N PRO A 82 -11.66 -5.99 -18.32
CA PRO A 82 -11.12 -6.71 -19.46
C PRO A 82 -12.19 -7.65 -20.06
N PRO A 83 -12.04 -8.03 -21.34
CA PRO A 83 -12.94 -9.02 -21.94
C PRO A 83 -12.91 -10.33 -21.15
N HIS A 84 -14.09 -10.93 -20.99
CA HIS A 84 -14.24 -12.22 -20.32
C HIS A 84 -13.40 -13.31 -21.04
N TRP A 85 -12.67 -14.11 -20.28
CA TRP A 85 -11.86 -15.21 -20.82
C TRP A 85 -12.70 -16.45 -21.10
N SER A 86 -12.17 -17.39 -21.88
CA SER A 86 -12.87 -18.65 -22.18
C SER A 86 -13.01 -19.60 -20.99
N TYR A 87 -12.46 -19.25 -19.82
CA TYR A 87 -12.51 -20.02 -18.60
C TYR A 87 -12.70 -19.11 -17.40
N ASN A 88 -13.32 -19.65 -16.35
CA ASN A 88 -13.43 -18.99 -15.06
C ASN A 88 -12.31 -19.49 -14.14
N ILE A 89 -11.93 -18.65 -13.17
CA ILE A 89 -11.02 -19.03 -12.10
C ILE A 89 -11.87 -19.64 -10.98
N GLU A 90 -11.70 -20.94 -10.74
CA GLU A 90 -12.36 -21.64 -9.64
C GLU A 90 -11.65 -21.37 -8.32
N ILE A 91 -12.42 -21.11 -7.25
CA ILE A 91 -11.89 -20.97 -5.89
C ILE A 91 -12.11 -22.32 -5.20
N GLU A 92 -11.04 -23.11 -5.06
CA GLU A 92 -11.07 -24.38 -4.34
C GLU A 92 -11.23 -24.11 -2.83
N LEU A 93 -12.32 -24.59 -2.24
CA LEU A 93 -12.57 -24.44 -0.81
C LEU A 93 -11.84 -25.53 -0.02
N THR A 94 -11.19 -25.13 1.07
CA THR A 94 -10.62 -26.06 2.06
C THR A 94 -11.68 -26.44 3.12
N GLU A 95 -11.58 -27.65 3.68
CA GLU A 95 -12.50 -28.14 4.72
C GLU A 95 -12.41 -27.31 6.02
N GLU A 96 -11.28 -26.62 6.25
CA GLU A 96 -11.07 -25.76 7.41
C GLU A 96 -11.22 -24.27 7.09
N GLY A 97 -12.20 -23.59 7.71
CA GLY A 97 -12.32 -22.13 7.69
C GLY A 97 -13.70 -21.60 8.12
N PRO A 98 -13.79 -20.46 8.81
CA PRO A 98 -15.08 -19.84 9.10
C PRO A 98 -15.67 -19.23 7.82
N LEU A 99 -16.75 -19.82 7.30
CA LEU A 99 -17.46 -19.31 6.11
C LEU A 99 -18.16 -17.96 6.37
N ASN A 100 -18.52 -17.69 7.63
CA ASN A 100 -19.26 -16.50 8.03
C ASN A 100 -18.63 -15.87 9.28
N SER A 101 -17.73 -14.92 9.08
CA SER A 101 -17.23 -14.07 10.17
C SER A 101 -18.17 -12.90 10.44
N PRO A 102 -18.41 -12.51 11.70
CA PRO A 102 -19.14 -11.28 12.01
C PRO A 102 -18.48 -10.08 11.35
N LEU A 103 -19.29 -9.16 10.82
CA LEU A 103 -18.78 -7.88 10.33
C LEU A 103 -18.29 -7.05 11.53
N TYR A 104 -17.05 -6.58 11.48
CA TYR A 104 -16.52 -5.67 12.48
C TYR A 104 -17.25 -4.32 12.40
N SER A 105 -17.46 -3.70 13.56
CA SER A 105 -18.06 -2.36 13.61
C SER A 105 -17.09 -1.34 13.02
N MET A 106 -17.58 -0.52 12.09
CA MET A 106 -16.86 0.58 11.49
C MET A 106 -17.31 1.91 12.10
N THR A 107 -16.45 2.91 12.08
CA THR A 107 -16.81 4.29 12.40
C THR A 107 -17.70 4.88 11.30
N ASN A 108 -18.42 5.97 11.62
CA ASN A 108 -19.30 6.61 10.63
C ASN A 108 -18.52 7.15 9.41
N ALA A 109 -17.31 7.68 9.64
CA ALA A 109 -16.45 8.17 8.56
C ALA A 109 -16.06 7.03 7.59
N GLU A 110 -15.60 5.90 8.13
CA GLU A 110 -15.24 4.73 7.32
C GLU A 110 -16.46 4.15 6.58
N PHE A 111 -17.64 4.14 7.22
CA PHE A 111 -18.87 3.66 6.60
C PHE A 111 -19.30 4.54 5.41
N ILE A 112 -19.22 5.86 5.54
CA ILE A 112 -19.54 6.80 4.46
C ILE A 112 -18.61 6.57 3.26
N THR A 113 -17.30 6.48 3.51
CA THR A 113 -16.30 6.21 2.47
C THR A 113 -16.53 4.87 1.80
N LEU A 114 -16.76 3.80 2.58
CA LEU A 114 -17.04 2.47 2.05
C LEU A 114 -18.31 2.47 1.17
N LYS A 115 -19.36 3.17 1.60
CA LYS A 115 -20.59 3.26 0.84
C LYS A 115 -20.38 3.94 -0.52
N GLN A 116 -19.63 5.04 -0.55
CA GLN A 116 -19.30 5.73 -1.80
C GLN A 116 -18.52 4.81 -2.74
N TRP A 117 -17.49 4.13 -2.23
CA TRP A 117 -16.72 3.16 -3.01
C TRP A 117 -17.57 2.03 -3.58
N LEU A 118 -18.49 1.47 -2.79
CA LEU A 118 -19.41 0.43 -3.25
C LEU A 118 -20.33 0.92 -4.38
N GLU A 119 -20.83 2.15 -4.31
CA GLU A 119 -21.66 2.76 -5.35
C GLU A 119 -20.86 2.93 -6.66
N ASP A 120 -19.60 3.35 -6.57
CA ASP A 120 -18.72 3.54 -7.73
C ASP A 120 -18.34 2.20 -8.38
N GLU A 121 -18.03 1.16 -7.60
CA GLU A 121 -17.71 -0.17 -8.11
C GLU A 121 -18.94 -0.90 -8.70
N LEU A 122 -20.13 -0.69 -8.12
CA LEU A 122 -21.40 -1.16 -8.71
C LEU A 122 -21.67 -0.48 -10.05
N LYS A 123 -21.44 0.83 -10.14
CA LYS A 123 -21.60 1.59 -11.38
C LYS A 123 -20.59 1.17 -12.46
N ALA A 124 -19.36 0.85 -12.06
CA ALA A 124 -18.34 0.28 -12.94
C ALA A 124 -18.64 -1.17 -13.35
N GLY A 125 -19.60 -1.85 -12.70
CA GLY A 125 -19.99 -3.21 -12.99
C GLY A 125 -18.98 -4.27 -12.52
N LYS A 126 -18.03 -3.89 -11.65
CA LYS A 126 -17.02 -4.82 -11.11
C LYS A 126 -17.61 -5.74 -10.04
N ILE A 127 -18.66 -5.27 -9.36
CA ILE A 127 -19.43 -6.04 -8.39
C ILE A 127 -20.92 -6.02 -8.74
N CYS A 128 -21.65 -7.04 -8.33
CA CYS A 128 -23.10 -7.12 -8.46
C CYS A 128 -23.72 -7.62 -7.14
N LEU A 129 -24.99 -7.31 -6.93
CA LEU A 129 -25.73 -7.82 -5.78
C LEU A 129 -26.00 -9.33 -5.97
N SER A 130 -25.63 -10.13 -4.97
CA SER A 130 -25.88 -11.58 -4.91
C SER A 130 -27.25 -11.91 -4.35
#